data_AF-A0A962HCD5-F1
#
_entry.id   AF-A0A962HCD5-F1
#
_cell.length_a   1.000
_cell.length_b   1.000
_cell.length_c   1.000
_cell.angle_alpha   90.00
_cell.angle_beta   90.00
_cell.angle_gamma   90.00
#
_symmetry.space_group_name_H-M   'P 1'
#
loop_
_entity.id
_entity.type
_entity.pdbx_description
1 polymer ?
#
loop_
_entity_poly.entity_id
_entity_poly.type
_entity_poly.pdbx_seq_one_letter_code
_entity_poly.pdbx_strand_id
1 'polypeptide(L)'
;YRRDWLLAWERRQRSPVADHWQGQLWRQLVAEIGLSHRGQRMGELGEQLRNLPSDPEEPALHVFGVSHLPPDALMALQQLGQRQIVQLYFPDPCRELWEDLRSRAEVYRSELAG
;
A
#
# COMPACT_ATOMS: atom_id res chain seq x y z
N TYR A 1 -2.60 4.71 -4.97
CA TYR A 1 -2.72 5.40 -3.66
C TYR A 1 -4.15 5.83 -3.43
N ARG A 2 -4.56 5.98 -2.16
CA ARG A 2 -5.88 6.47 -1.72
C ARG A 2 -7.09 5.72 -2.28
N ARG A 3 -6.99 4.39 -2.31
CA ARG A 3 -8.10 3.51 -2.70
C ARG A 3 -9.37 3.77 -1.88
N ASP A 4 -9.20 4.09 -0.60
CA ASP A 4 -10.27 4.50 0.32
C ASP A 4 -11.10 5.67 -0.21
N TRP A 5 -10.47 6.67 -0.84
CA TRP A 5 -11.16 7.82 -1.40
C TRP A 5 -11.99 7.48 -2.62
N LEU A 6 -11.44 6.69 -3.55
CA LEU A 6 -12.17 6.26 -4.75
C LEU A 6 -13.43 5.48 -4.37
N LEU A 7 -13.31 4.55 -3.40
CA LEU A 7 -14.43 3.79 -2.89
C LEU A 7 -15.46 4.67 -2.15
N ALA A 8 -15.01 5.68 -1.40
CA ALA A 8 -15.91 6.63 -0.74
C ALA A 8 -16.69 7.49 -1.75
N TRP A 9 -16.02 7.92 -2.83
CA TRP A 9 -16.62 8.68 -3.93
C TRP A 9 -17.70 7.88 -4.66
N GLU A 10 -17.45 6.60 -4.93
CA GLU A 10 -18.42 5.69 -5.55
C GLU A 10 -19.64 5.46 -4.67
N ARG A 11 -19.43 5.27 -3.36
CA ARG A 11 -20.50 5.03 -2.38
C ARG A 11 -21.29 6.27 -2.01
N ARG A 12 -20.97 7.44 -2.58
CA ARG A 12 -21.57 8.75 -2.24
C ARG A 12 -21.59 9.03 -0.73
N GLN A 13 -20.56 8.55 -0.01
CA GLN A 13 -20.46 8.82 1.42
C GLN A 13 -20.19 10.31 1.63
N ARG A 14 -20.97 10.98 2.49
CA ARG A 14 -20.70 12.38 2.86
C ARG A 14 -19.30 12.48 3.43
N SER A 15 -18.45 13.20 2.71
CA SER A 15 -17.07 13.47 3.07
C SER A 15 -16.68 14.75 2.35
N PRO A 16 -15.85 15.62 2.95
CA PRO A 16 -15.31 16.80 2.26
C PRO A 16 -14.67 16.44 0.90
N VAL A 17 -14.18 15.21 0.78
CA VAL A 17 -13.58 14.66 -0.43
C VAL A 17 -14.65 14.25 -1.44
N ALA A 18 -15.78 13.66 -1.02
CA ALA A 18 -16.80 13.07 -1.90
C ALA A 18 -17.82 14.06 -2.47
N ASP A 19 -18.02 15.18 -1.79
CA ASP A 19 -18.85 16.29 -2.24
C ASP A 19 -18.08 17.24 -3.18
N HIS A 20 -16.79 16.99 -3.42
CA HIS A 20 -15.95 17.71 -4.36
C HIS A 20 -16.23 17.32 -5.83
N TRP A 21 -15.95 18.22 -6.78
CA TRP A 21 -16.17 18.00 -8.22
C TRP A 21 -15.46 16.74 -8.74
N GLN A 22 -14.31 16.39 -8.14
CA GLN A 22 -13.54 15.19 -8.48
C GLN A 22 -14.34 13.91 -8.21
N GLY A 23 -15.09 13.83 -7.11
CA GLY A 23 -15.95 12.69 -6.82
C GLY A 23 -17.11 12.56 -7.81
N GLN A 24 -17.66 13.69 -8.28
CA GLN A 24 -18.71 13.71 -9.31
C GLN A 24 -18.18 13.21 -10.65
N LEU A 25 -17.06 13.76 -11.10
CA LEU A 25 -16.39 13.34 -12.34
C LEU A 25 -15.96 11.87 -12.27
N TRP A 26 -15.40 11.43 -11.14
CA TRP A 26 -15.00 10.04 -10.93
C TRP A 26 -16.15 9.06 -11.17
N ARG A 27 -17.32 9.35 -10.62
CA ARG A 27 -18.52 8.51 -10.82
C ARG A 27 -18.96 8.46 -12.28
N GLN A 28 -18.89 9.58 -13.00
CA GLN A 28 -19.22 9.61 -14.43
C GLN A 28 -18.23 8.76 -15.24
N LEU A 29 -16.92 8.93 -15.00
CA LEU A 29 -15.87 8.15 -15.66
C LEU A 29 -16.00 6.65 -15.40
N VAL A 30 -16.25 6.24 -14.15
CA VAL A 30 -16.42 4.82 -13.82
C VAL A 30 -17.65 4.23 -14.53
N ALA A 31 -18.76 4.99 -14.59
CA ALA A 31 -19.97 4.54 -15.27
C ALA A 31 -19.79 4.46 -16.80
N GLU A 32 -19.05 5.41 -17.39
CA GLU A 32 -18.81 5.47 -18.84
C GLU A 32 -17.81 4.40 -19.30
N ILE A 33 -16.72 4.21 -18.57
CA ILE A 33 -15.70 3.20 -18.91
C ILE A 33 -16.23 1.78 -18.66
N GLY A 34 -17.02 1.58 -17.59
CA GLY A 34 -17.66 0.29 -17.31
C GLY A 34 -16.72 -0.87 -16.97
N LEU A 35 -15.44 -0.61 -16.72
CA LEU A 35 -14.43 -1.61 -16.34
C LEU A 35 -13.94 -1.39 -14.92
N SER A 36 -13.62 -2.47 -14.19
CA SER A 36 -13.08 -2.38 -12.84
C SER A 36 -11.78 -1.58 -12.84
N HIS A 37 -11.72 -0.48 -12.09
CA HIS A 37 -10.48 0.31 -11.99
C HIS A 37 -9.49 -0.33 -11.00
N ARG A 38 -8.25 0.18 -10.95
CA ARG A 38 -7.18 -0.40 -10.10
C ARG A 38 -7.59 -0.54 -8.63
N GLY A 39 -8.35 0.39 -8.08
CA GLY A 39 -8.81 0.35 -6.69
C GLY A 39 -9.76 -0.81 -6.42
N GLN A 40 -10.71 -1.09 -7.31
CA GLN A 40 -11.58 -2.26 -7.21
C GLN A 40 -10.78 -3.56 -7.38
N ARG A 41 -9.95 -3.64 -8.43
CA ARG A 41 -9.12 -4.83 -8.70
C ARG A 41 -8.16 -5.19 -7.57
N MET A 42 -7.57 -4.19 -6.90
CA MET A 42 -6.72 -4.44 -5.72
C MET A 42 -7.53 -4.99 -4.54
N GLY A 43 -8.81 -4.66 -4.44
CA GLY A 43 -9.72 -5.27 -3.48
C GLY A 43 -10.00 -6.71 -3.76
N GLU A 44 -10.43 -6.98 -4.99
CA GLU A 44 -10.69 -8.32 -5.50
C GLU A 44 -9.46 -9.22 -5.34
N LEU A 45 -8.27 -8.70 -5.70
CA LEU A 45 -7.00 -9.41 -5.51
C LEU A 45 -6.77 -9.76 -4.04
N GLY A 46 -7.05 -8.84 -3.11
CA GLY A 46 -6.93 -9.10 -1.68
C GLY A 46 -7.84 -10.23 -1.20
N GLU A 47 -9.07 -10.33 -1.71
CA GLU A 47 -9.98 -11.46 -1.43
C GLU A 47 -9.46 -12.77 -2.05
N GLN A 48 -8.99 -12.72 -3.29
CA GLN A 48 -8.48 -13.89 -4.02
C GLN A 48 -7.24 -14.46 -3.34
N LEU A 49 -6.29 -13.61 -2.95
CA LEU A 49 -5.06 -14.02 -2.25
C LEU A 49 -5.36 -14.68 -0.90
N ARG A 50 -6.39 -14.20 -0.17
CA ARG A 50 -6.81 -14.84 1.07
C ARG A 50 -7.37 -16.23 0.87
N ASN A 51 -7.99 -16.50 -0.26
CA ASN A 51 -8.57 -17.80 -0.59
C ASN A 51 -7.66 -18.66 -1.47
N LEU A 52 -6.45 -18.17 -1.80
CA LEU A 52 -5.50 -18.90 -2.61
C LEU A 52 -5.07 -20.18 -1.87
N PRO A 53 -5.17 -21.36 -2.50
CA PRO A 53 -4.66 -22.58 -1.92
C PRO A 53 -3.14 -22.47 -1.74
N SER A 54 -2.61 -23.10 -0.70
CA SER A 54 -1.17 -23.23 -0.54
C SER A 54 -0.72 -24.43 -1.37
N ASP A 55 0.27 -24.20 -2.22
CA ASP A 55 0.95 -25.24 -2.99
C ASP A 55 2.41 -25.32 -2.50
N PRO A 56 2.82 -26.45 -1.88
CA PRO A 56 4.19 -26.64 -1.41
C PRO A 56 5.24 -26.63 -2.52
N GLU A 57 4.85 -26.89 -3.78
CA GLU A 57 5.74 -26.91 -4.93
C GLU A 57 5.85 -25.53 -5.61
N GLU A 58 5.06 -24.55 -5.17
CA GLU A 58 5.11 -23.19 -5.72
C GLU A 58 6.50 -22.58 -5.47
N PRO A 59 7.19 -22.11 -6.53
CA PRO A 59 8.49 -21.49 -6.39
C PRO A 59 8.39 -20.18 -5.61
N ALA A 60 9.43 -19.84 -4.86
CA ALA A 60 9.47 -18.58 -4.13
C ALA A 60 9.35 -17.37 -5.08
N LEU A 61 8.51 -16.41 -4.71
CA LEU A 61 8.46 -15.12 -5.39
C LEU A 61 9.62 -14.25 -4.92
N HIS A 62 10.54 -13.92 -5.82
CA HIS A 62 11.64 -13.01 -5.55
C HIS A 62 11.32 -11.61 -6.07
N VAL A 63 11.44 -10.60 -5.20
CA VAL A 63 11.11 -9.21 -5.52
C VAL A 63 12.34 -8.32 -5.33
N PHE A 64 12.88 -7.81 -6.43
CA PHE A 64 14.11 -7.00 -6.46
C PHE A 64 13.85 -5.54 -6.87
N GLY A 65 14.82 -4.66 -6.59
CA GLY A 65 14.84 -3.30 -7.14
C GLY A 65 13.75 -2.38 -6.59
N VAL A 66 13.23 -2.71 -5.41
CA VAL A 66 12.13 -1.95 -4.82
C VAL A 66 12.70 -0.86 -3.93
N SER A 67 12.57 0.40 -4.36
CA SER A 67 12.86 1.57 -3.54
C SER A 67 11.61 2.13 -2.84
N HIS A 68 10.42 1.68 -3.26
CA HIS A 68 9.15 2.09 -2.70
C HIS A 68 8.05 1.05 -2.93
N LEU A 69 7.30 0.69 -1.89
CA LEU A 69 6.11 -0.16 -2.00
C LEU A 69 4.85 0.63 -1.68
N PRO A 70 3.95 0.82 -2.67
CA PRO A 70 2.61 1.29 -2.38
C PRO A 70 1.90 0.36 -1.39
N PRO A 71 1.05 0.87 -0.47
CA PRO A 71 0.34 0.06 0.51
C PRO A 71 -0.43 -1.13 -0.09
N ASP A 72 -1.06 -0.93 -1.25
CA ASP A 72 -1.76 -1.99 -2.00
C ASP A 72 -0.83 -3.14 -2.42
N ALA A 73 0.39 -2.82 -2.86
CA ALA A 73 1.37 -3.83 -3.28
C ALA A 73 1.95 -4.55 -2.07
N LEU A 74 2.29 -3.83 -1.00
CA LEU A 74 2.74 -4.41 0.26
C LEU A 74 1.68 -5.36 0.85
N MET A 75 0.41 -4.94 0.87
CA MET A 75 -0.72 -5.78 1.28
C MET A 75 -0.78 -7.07 0.46
N ALA A 76 -0.67 -6.99 -0.88
CA ALA A 76 -0.70 -8.17 -1.73
C ALA A 76 0.46 -9.13 -1.43
N LEU A 77 1.69 -8.60 -1.31
CA LEU A 77 2.87 -9.39 -0.96
C LEU A 77 2.74 -10.05 0.42
N GLN A 78 2.21 -9.32 1.41
CA GLN A 78 1.94 -9.87 2.75
C GLN A 78 0.93 -11.00 2.73
N GLN A 79 -0.17 -10.85 1.97
CA GLN A 79 -1.19 -11.90 1.84
C GLN A 79 -0.64 -13.14 1.12
N LEU A 80 0.13 -12.94 0.05
CA LEU A 80 0.78 -14.02 -0.68
C LEU A 80 1.83 -14.74 0.19
N GLY A 81 2.55 -14.00 1.04
CA GLY A 81 3.52 -14.52 2.00
C GLY A 81 2.93 -15.45 3.07
N GLN A 82 1.59 -15.44 3.26
CA GLN A 82 0.90 -16.41 4.13
C GLN A 82 0.69 -17.78 3.46
N ARG A 83 0.93 -17.87 2.14
CA ARG A 83 0.61 -19.05 1.31
C ARG A 83 1.84 -19.66 0.65
N GLN A 84 2.81 -18.83 0.28
CA GLN A 84 4.07 -19.22 -0.36
C GLN A 84 5.23 -18.32 0.11
N ILE A 85 6.45 -18.70 -0.24
CA ILE A 85 7.65 -17.93 0.13
C ILE A 85 7.74 -16.67 -0.73
N VAL A 86 7.82 -15.51 -0.07
CA VAL A 86 8.03 -14.21 -0.73
C VAL A 86 9.30 -13.58 -0.19
N GLN A 87 10.32 -13.44 -1.05
CA GLN A 87 11.63 -12.87 -0.72
C GLN A 87 11.73 -11.44 -1.25
N LEU A 88 11.69 -10.45 -0.34
CA LEU A 88 11.87 -9.04 -0.68
C LEU A 88 13.33 -8.62 -0.49
N TYR A 89 13.93 -8.13 -1.56
CA TYR A 89 15.29 -7.58 -1.56
C TYR A 89 15.21 -6.06 -1.62
N PHE A 90 15.29 -5.44 -0.44
CA PHE A 90 15.22 -3.99 -0.26
C PHE A 90 16.64 -3.43 -0.02
N PRO A 91 17.25 -2.75 -1.01
CA PRO A 91 18.56 -2.14 -0.84
C PRO A 91 18.41 -0.88 0.02
N ASP A 92 18.62 -1.01 1.32
CA ASP A 92 18.69 0.12 2.24
C ASP A 92 20.09 0.77 2.14
N PRO A 93 20.20 2.07 1.77
CA PRO A 93 21.48 2.78 1.75
C PRO A 93 22.08 2.96 3.14
N CYS A 94 21.35 2.66 4.22
CA CYS A 94 21.85 2.65 5.58
C CYS A 94 21.50 1.36 6.32
N ARG A 95 22.27 1.08 7.38
CA ARG A 95 21.98 -0.02 8.30
C ARG A 95 21.13 0.43 9.49
N GLU A 96 21.10 1.72 9.77
CA GLU A 96 20.42 2.31 10.91
C GLU A 96 19.02 2.73 10.49
N LEU A 97 18.03 2.46 11.35
CA LEU A 97 16.68 2.97 11.15
C LEU A 97 16.72 4.49 11.27
N TRP A 98 16.59 5.19 10.14
CA TRP A 98 16.73 6.66 10.09
C TRP A 98 15.68 7.42 10.90
N GLU A 99 14.57 6.77 11.22
CA GLU A 99 13.51 7.32 12.08
C GLU A 99 13.98 7.50 13.54
N ASP A 100 14.99 6.73 13.97
CA ASP A 100 15.60 6.78 15.31
C ASP A 100 16.85 7.67 15.36
N LEU A 101 17.25 8.29 14.26
CA LEU A 101 18.37 9.22 14.26
C LEU A 101 17.97 10.51 14.98
N ARG A 102 18.39 10.62 16.24
CA ARG A 102 18.25 11.86 17.02
C ARG A 102 18.84 13.01 16.21
N SER A 103 18.04 14.05 16.03
CA SER A 103 18.49 15.29 15.40
C SER A 103 19.67 15.87 16.19
N ARG A 104 20.57 16.61 15.51
CA ARG A 104 21.67 17.34 16.19
C ARG A 104 21.15 18.17 17.37
N ALA A 105 19.97 18.76 17.25
CA ALA A 105 19.34 19.55 18.31
C ALA A 105 18.97 18.72 19.55
N GLU A 106 18.52 17.47 19.38
CA GLU A 106 18.22 16.56 20.50
C GLU A 106 19.48 16.06 21.19
N VAL A 107 20.56 15.83 20.42
CA VAL A 107 21.87 15.47 20.97
C VAL A 107 22.42 16.61 21.84
N TYR A 108 22.47 17.84 21.33
CA TYR A 108 22.95 19.00 22.08
C TYR A 108 22.14 19.31 23.34
N ARG A 109 20.81 19.13 23.32
CA ARG A 109 19.99 19.30 24.54
C ARG A 109 20.30 18.27 25.61
N SER A 110 20.63 17.04 25.22
CA SER A 110 21.00 15.99 26.18
C SER A 110 22.36 16.22 26.82
N GLU A 111 23.30 16.84 26.11
CA GLU A 111 24.63 17.20 26.62
C GLU A 111 24.62 18.40 27.57
N LEU A 112 23.67 19.33 27.40
CA LEU A 112 23.51 20.50 28.28
C LEU A 112 22.70 20.20 29.56
N ALA A 113 22.04 19.04 29.63
CA ALA A 113 21.19 18.64 30.74
C ALA A 113 21.86 17.63 31.70
N GLY A 114 23.13 17.27 31.46
CA GLY A 114 23.97 16.46 32.35
C GLY A 114 25.09 17.30 32.96
#